data_AF-A0A1W9WS79-F1
#
_entry.id   AF-A0A1W9WS79-F1
#
_cell.length_a   1.000
_cell.length_b   1.000
_cell.length_c   1.000
_cell.angle_alpha   90.00
_cell.angle_beta   90.00
_cell.angle_gamma   90.00
#
_symmetry.space_group_name_H-M   'P 1'
#
loop_
_entity.id
_entity.type
_entity.pdbx_description
1 polymer ?
#
loop_
_entity_poly.entity_id
_entity_poly.type
_entity_poly.pdbx_seq_one_letter_code
_entity_poly.pdbx_strand_id
1 'polypeptide(L)'
;MTFCPDCSFFISGEERQISPDNPLWQRPLSGNSLDFFKNHLSKNVQTNPIAQASEITIGEYLKAAENFLTRPAYGGGSNILASAFAGIAEGEGNPIHSVELFLEKHGAFYHPIRVKVLSETGQSFSFVLNGAVSRPGLALIQKEYQLLSRLEKQVSTTYTPVVFGTGSVTLENQARSESSQASQIQINQIHRKRQVRFFLGEWFEGFKEFHITRNQGNLEIAIWASSGDISYLSLDKALVIYEQISYILTSYYNIYTGEQIFPWHHAAGDFIVNPREEGLPVKLITVRGYEILMEFDSDDSRPGVVILQSL
;
A
#
# COMPACT_ATOMS: atom_id res chain seq x y z
N MET A 1 26.55 8.78 -15.55
CA MET A 1 26.56 9.21 -14.14
C MET A 1 25.52 8.38 -13.42
N THR A 2 25.87 7.81 -12.27
CA THR A 2 24.94 7.02 -11.45
C THR A 2 23.94 7.98 -10.81
N PHE A 3 22.70 7.95 -11.26
CA PHE A 3 21.60 8.70 -10.68
C PHE A 3 21.35 8.18 -9.25
N CYS A 4 21.58 9.02 -8.24
CA CYS A 4 21.31 8.73 -6.83
C CYS A 4 20.74 10.01 -6.21
N PRO A 5 19.40 10.17 -6.19
CA PRO A 5 18.78 11.38 -5.68
C PRO A 5 18.93 11.42 -4.15
N ASP A 6 18.99 12.64 -3.60
CA ASP A 6 18.97 12.83 -2.15
C ASP A 6 17.62 12.37 -1.59
N CYS A 7 17.66 11.34 -0.74
CA CYS A 7 16.47 10.75 -0.13
C CYS A 7 16.34 11.17 1.34
N SER A 8 15.19 11.73 1.67
CA SER A 8 14.81 12.13 3.04
C SER A 8 13.65 11.29 3.54
N PHE A 9 13.64 10.96 4.83
CA PHE A 9 12.70 10.02 5.42
C PHE A 9 11.84 10.69 6.49
N PHE A 10 10.55 10.40 6.49
CA PHE A 10 9.57 10.99 7.39
C PHE A 10 8.55 9.93 7.83
N ILE A 11 7.87 10.20 8.95
CA ILE A 11 6.66 9.49 9.36
C ILE A 11 5.53 10.53 9.27
N SER A 12 4.39 10.16 8.67
CA SER A 12 3.27 11.10 8.56
C SER A 12 2.80 11.58 9.94
N GLY A 13 2.60 12.89 10.05
CA GLY A 13 2.28 13.57 11.31
C GLY A 13 3.51 14.04 12.10
N GLU A 14 4.71 13.56 11.79
CA GLU A 14 5.96 14.08 12.37
C GLU A 14 6.50 15.24 11.51
N GLU A 15 6.83 16.37 12.16
CA GLU A 15 7.35 17.56 11.45
C GLU A 15 8.81 17.40 11.02
N ARG A 16 9.55 16.46 11.63
CA ARG A 16 10.99 16.33 11.46
C ARG A 16 11.34 15.09 10.64
N GLN A 17 12.36 15.25 9.79
CA GLN A 17 13.03 14.13 9.16
C GLN A 17 13.53 13.13 10.21
N ILE A 18 13.41 11.85 9.91
CA ILE A 18 13.98 10.76 10.68
C ILE A 18 15.24 10.23 10.00
N SER A 19 16.20 9.81 10.82
CA SER A 19 17.52 9.34 10.41
C SER A 19 17.96 8.19 11.32
N PRO A 20 19.05 7.46 11.03
CA PRO A 20 19.51 6.33 11.83
C PRO A 20 19.72 6.60 13.32
N ASP A 21 19.99 7.86 13.67
CA ASP A 21 20.17 8.44 15.00
C ASP A 21 18.85 8.78 15.71
N ASN A 22 17.71 8.79 15.01
CA ASN A 22 16.39 8.96 15.60
C ASN A 22 15.89 7.66 16.27
N PRO A 23 15.37 7.69 17.52
CA PRO A 23 14.84 6.50 18.18
C PRO A 23 13.74 5.75 17.41
N LEU A 24 12.93 6.47 16.62
CA LEU A 24 11.88 5.87 15.79
C LEU A 24 12.47 4.97 14.69
N TRP A 25 13.68 5.25 14.22
CA TRP A 25 14.35 4.47 13.17
C TRP A 25 14.55 3.00 13.56
N GLN A 26 14.84 2.77 14.84
CA GLN A 26 15.09 1.43 15.39
C GLN A 26 13.81 0.74 15.89
N ARG A 27 12.66 1.42 15.86
CA ARG A 27 11.40 0.81 16.29
C ARG A 27 10.95 -0.26 15.31
N PRO A 28 10.33 -1.34 15.80
CA PRO A 28 9.67 -2.32 14.94
C PRO A 28 8.61 -1.66 14.06
N LEU A 29 8.56 -2.04 12.78
CA LEU A 29 7.57 -1.56 11.82
C LEU A 29 6.14 -1.95 12.22
N SER A 30 5.94 -2.97 13.06
CA SER A 30 4.61 -3.31 13.60
C SER A 30 4.09 -2.30 14.63
N GLY A 31 4.94 -1.39 15.14
CA GLY A 31 4.60 -0.50 16.24
C GLY A 31 4.61 -1.18 17.62
N ASN A 32 4.93 -2.48 17.71
CA ASN A 32 5.03 -3.20 18.97
C ASN A 32 6.28 -2.75 19.76
N SER A 33 6.18 -1.65 20.48
CA SER A 33 7.15 -1.32 21.53
C SER A 33 6.90 -2.21 22.75
N LEU A 34 7.98 -2.76 23.30
CA LEU A 34 7.98 -3.55 24.54
C LEU A 34 7.30 -2.80 25.71
N ASP A 35 7.25 -1.47 25.67
CA ASP A 35 6.66 -0.63 26.71
C ASP A 35 5.12 -0.61 26.69
N PHE A 36 4.49 -0.82 25.53
CA PHE A 36 3.02 -0.85 25.44
C PHE A 36 2.45 -2.13 26.06
N PHE A 37 3.11 -3.28 25.85
CA PHE A 37 2.71 -4.56 26.43
C PHE A 37 2.99 -4.68 27.92
N LYS A 38 4.01 -4.00 28.46
CA LYS A 38 4.30 -3.97 29.90
C LYS A 38 3.22 -3.23 30.71
N ASN A 39 2.54 -2.26 30.10
CA ASN A 39 1.59 -1.40 30.82
C ASN A 39 0.13 -1.85 30.72
N HIS A 40 -0.24 -2.67 29.73
CA HIS A 40 -1.66 -3.02 29.50
C HIS A 40 -2.05 -4.49 29.54
N LEU A 41 -1.09 -5.42 29.66
CA LEU A 41 -1.41 -6.84 29.87
C LEU A 41 -0.66 -7.35 31.10
N SER A 42 -1.43 -7.98 31.98
CA SER A 42 -0.97 -8.71 33.15
C SER A 42 0.25 -9.57 32.83
N LYS A 43 1.24 -9.52 33.73
CA LYS A 43 2.43 -10.37 33.81
C LYS A 43 2.09 -11.81 33.41
N ASN A 44 2.39 -12.22 32.17
CA ASN A 44 2.66 -13.62 31.76
C ASN A 44 2.80 -13.85 30.24
N VAL A 45 3.05 -12.84 29.40
CA VAL A 45 3.53 -13.09 28.03
C VAL A 45 5.05 -13.17 28.06
N GLN A 46 5.60 -14.38 28.19
CA GLN A 46 7.00 -14.63 27.85
C GLN A 46 7.18 -14.34 26.35
N THR A 47 7.71 -13.16 26.03
CA THR A 47 8.09 -12.83 24.65
C THR A 47 9.37 -13.58 24.32
N ASN A 48 9.33 -14.38 23.24
CA ASN A 48 10.46 -15.18 22.80
C ASN A 48 11.53 -14.23 22.20
N PRO A 49 12.75 -14.11 22.77
CA PRO A 49 13.77 -13.17 22.32
C PRO A 49 14.18 -13.36 20.84
N ILE A 50 14.00 -14.58 20.32
CA ILE A 50 14.31 -14.95 18.94
C ILE A 50 13.32 -14.31 17.94
N ALA A 51 12.05 -14.11 18.34
CA ALA A 51 11.06 -13.48 17.49
C ALA A 51 11.34 -11.98 17.29
N GLN A 52 11.83 -11.30 18.33
CA GLN A 52 12.16 -9.87 18.32
C GLN A 52 13.39 -9.54 17.46
N ALA A 53 14.39 -10.44 17.40
CA ALA A 53 15.58 -10.25 16.57
C ALA A 53 15.31 -10.39 15.04
N SER A 54 14.08 -10.73 14.65
CA SER A 54 13.70 -10.99 13.25
C SER A 54 12.76 -9.92 12.65
N GLU A 55 12.26 -9.00 13.47
CA GLU A 55 11.26 -8.02 13.05
C GLU A 55 11.90 -6.86 12.27
N ILE A 56 11.26 -6.41 11.19
CA ILE A 56 11.74 -5.31 10.34
C ILE A 56 11.52 -3.99 11.06
N THR A 57 12.57 -3.18 11.19
CA THR A 57 12.47 -1.84 11.77
C THR A 57 11.95 -0.83 10.75
N ILE A 58 11.47 0.33 11.23
CA ILE A 58 11.08 1.45 10.37
C ILE A 58 12.25 1.86 9.45
N GLY A 59 13.45 1.96 10.01
CA GLY A 59 14.65 2.33 9.25
C GLY A 59 15.04 1.32 8.17
N GLU A 60 15.01 0.02 8.49
CA GLU A 60 15.26 -1.04 7.50
C GLU A 60 14.23 -1.02 6.37
N TYR A 61 12.95 -0.79 6.70
CA TYR A 61 11.88 -0.70 5.72
C TYR A 61 12.04 0.50 4.78
N LEU A 62 12.36 1.68 5.32
CA LEU A 62 12.57 2.90 4.53
C LEU A 62 13.82 2.81 3.66
N LYS A 63 14.90 2.18 4.15
CA LYS A 63 16.09 1.89 3.33
C LYS A 63 15.82 0.84 2.25
N ALA A 64 14.97 -0.15 2.52
CA ALA A 64 14.52 -1.07 1.49
C ALA A 64 13.70 -0.36 0.40
N ALA A 65 12.83 0.58 0.80
CA ALA A 65 12.05 1.39 -0.12
C ALA A 65 12.95 2.28 -1.00
N GLU A 66 13.90 3.01 -0.41
CA GLU A 66 14.89 3.80 -1.14
C GLU A 66 15.64 2.93 -2.17
N ASN A 67 16.16 1.77 -1.75
CA ASN A 67 16.87 0.85 -2.63
C ASN A 67 15.97 0.38 -3.79
N PHE A 68 14.72 -0.01 -3.50
CA PHE A 68 13.78 -0.42 -4.54
C PHE A 68 13.51 0.68 -5.57
N LEU A 69 13.33 1.92 -5.12
CA LEU A 69 13.02 3.07 -5.98
C LEU A 69 14.20 3.50 -6.84
N THR A 70 15.41 3.48 -6.29
CA THR A 70 16.60 4.12 -6.88
C THR A 70 17.55 3.15 -7.57
N ARG A 71 17.46 1.84 -7.27
CA ARG A 71 18.34 0.84 -7.85
C ARG A 71 18.12 0.74 -9.37
N PRO A 72 19.20 0.83 -10.18
CA PRO A 72 19.11 0.64 -11.62
C PRO A 72 18.50 -0.72 -12.00
N ALA A 73 17.76 -0.76 -13.10
CA ALA A 73 17.29 -2.01 -13.67
C ALA A 73 18.48 -2.92 -14.03
N TYR A 74 18.26 -4.24 -14.02
CA TYR A 74 19.27 -5.20 -14.50
C TYR A 74 19.70 -4.82 -15.93
N GLY A 75 21.01 -4.63 -16.13
CA GLY A 75 21.55 -4.14 -17.40
C GLY A 75 21.82 -2.63 -17.47
N GLY A 76 21.63 -1.88 -16.38
CA GLY A 76 22.04 -0.48 -16.27
C GLY A 76 21.04 0.55 -16.80
N GLY A 77 19.77 0.15 -16.99
CA GLY A 77 18.68 1.07 -17.35
C GLY A 77 18.20 1.94 -16.18
N SER A 78 17.31 2.90 -16.48
CA SER A 78 16.65 3.75 -15.49
C SER A 78 16.01 2.93 -14.37
N ASN A 79 16.07 3.44 -13.15
CA ASN A 79 15.33 2.84 -12.04
C ASN A 79 13.82 3.10 -12.17
N ILE A 80 13.03 2.36 -11.39
CA ILE A 80 11.57 2.41 -11.46
C ILE A 80 11.01 3.81 -11.20
N LEU A 81 11.60 4.57 -10.27
CA LEU A 81 11.13 5.92 -9.94
C LEU A 81 11.36 6.90 -11.09
N ALA A 82 12.54 6.87 -11.70
CA ALA A 82 12.86 7.71 -12.85
C ALA A 82 11.97 7.37 -14.06
N SER A 83 11.71 6.08 -14.30
CA SER A 83 10.78 5.63 -15.35
C SER A 83 9.34 6.09 -15.09
N ALA A 84 8.84 5.96 -13.86
CA ALA A 84 7.51 6.42 -13.49
C ALA A 84 7.40 7.95 -13.61
N PHE A 85 8.41 8.67 -13.13
CA PHE A 85 8.48 10.12 -13.19
C PHE A 85 8.46 10.65 -14.62
N ALA A 86 9.29 10.09 -15.50
CA ALA A 86 9.32 10.47 -16.91
C ALA A 86 7.98 10.23 -17.63
N GLY A 87 7.23 9.20 -17.23
CA GLY A 87 5.91 8.90 -17.78
C GLY A 87 4.83 9.90 -17.39
N ILE A 88 4.94 10.54 -16.22
CA ILE A 88 3.94 11.50 -15.71
C ILE A 88 4.33 12.95 -16.04
N ALA A 89 5.61 13.29 -16.00
CA ALA A 89 6.06 14.69 -16.11
C ALA A 89 5.98 15.29 -17.54
N GLU A 90 5.39 14.57 -18.52
CA GLU A 90 5.20 14.98 -19.93
C GLU A 90 6.36 15.81 -20.53
N GLY A 91 7.61 15.40 -20.27
CA GLY A 91 8.78 16.14 -20.71
C GLY A 91 10.06 15.31 -20.60
N GLU A 92 10.76 15.14 -21.72
CA GLU A 92 12.12 14.60 -21.72
C GLU A 92 13.03 15.52 -20.89
N GLY A 93 13.78 14.93 -19.95
CA GLY A 93 14.87 15.63 -19.27
C GLY A 93 14.46 16.48 -18.06
N ASN A 94 13.42 16.11 -17.32
CA ASN A 94 13.19 16.65 -15.98
C ASN A 94 13.88 15.74 -14.93
N PRO A 95 15.16 15.97 -14.58
CA PRO A 95 15.85 15.15 -13.60
C PRO A 95 15.22 15.35 -12.21
N ILE A 96 15.20 14.27 -11.44
CA ILE A 96 14.78 14.29 -10.05
C ILE A 96 15.89 14.95 -9.23
N HIS A 97 15.53 16.01 -8.52
CA HIS A 97 16.41 16.71 -7.59
C HIS A 97 16.45 16.00 -6.24
N SER A 98 15.28 15.71 -5.66
CA SER A 98 15.17 15.07 -4.35
C SER A 98 13.93 14.18 -4.25
N VAL A 99 13.99 13.24 -3.30
CA VAL A 99 12.89 12.31 -2.99
C VAL A 99 12.63 12.32 -1.49
N GLU A 100 11.38 12.55 -1.12
CA GLU A 100 10.92 12.49 0.27
C GLU A 100 10.00 11.27 0.44
N LEU A 101 10.31 10.41 1.39
CA LEU A 101 9.55 9.19 1.70
C LEU A 101 8.82 9.38 3.03
N PHE A 102 7.49 9.44 2.99
CA PHE A 102 6.62 9.56 4.15
C PHE A 102 5.96 8.22 4.45
N LEU A 103 6.32 7.57 5.56
CA LEU A 103 5.59 6.40 6.04
C LEU A 103 4.21 6.85 6.56
N GLU A 104 3.16 6.58 5.79
CA GLU A 104 1.82 7.14 6.06
C GLU A 104 1.11 6.41 7.20
N LYS A 105 1.08 5.07 7.16
CA LYS A 105 0.41 4.27 8.19
C LYS A 105 0.92 2.83 8.23
N HIS A 106 0.51 2.12 9.28
CA HIS A 106 0.63 0.68 9.38
C HIS A 106 -0.72 0.04 9.06
N GLY A 107 -0.77 -0.73 7.98
CA GLY A 107 -1.93 -1.53 7.61
C GLY A 107 -1.73 -3.01 7.96
N ALA A 108 -2.82 -3.77 7.98
CA ALA A 108 -2.77 -5.22 8.23
C ALA A 108 -1.96 -5.98 7.14
N PHE A 109 -1.99 -5.46 5.91
CA PHE A 109 -1.29 -6.06 4.76
C PHE A 109 -0.08 -5.22 4.30
N TYR A 110 -0.25 -3.90 4.24
CA TYR A 110 0.73 -2.98 3.65
C TYR A 110 1.10 -1.83 4.58
N HIS A 111 2.29 -1.30 4.37
CA HIS A 111 2.81 -0.10 5.01
C HIS A 111 3.05 0.97 3.92
N PRO A 112 2.01 1.68 3.46
CA PRO A 112 2.14 2.62 2.35
C PRO A 112 3.14 3.74 2.68
N ILE A 113 4.01 4.03 1.71
CA ILE A 113 4.89 5.19 1.73
C ILE A 113 4.41 6.14 0.64
N ARG A 114 4.14 7.39 1.00
CA ARG A 114 4.01 8.44 0.00
C ARG A 114 5.42 8.88 -0.41
N VAL A 115 5.69 8.78 -1.70
CA VAL A 115 6.97 9.14 -2.32
C VAL A 115 6.76 10.46 -3.05
N LYS A 116 7.25 11.55 -2.48
CA LYS A 116 7.20 12.86 -3.09
C LYS A 116 8.51 13.13 -3.82
N VAL A 117 8.41 13.43 -5.10
CA VAL A 117 9.54 13.69 -5.98
C VAL A 117 9.54 15.18 -6.30
N LEU A 118 10.66 15.85 -6.03
CA LEU A 118 10.91 17.20 -6.50
C LEU A 118 11.88 17.13 -7.66
N SER A 119 11.52 17.79 -8.75
CA SER A 119 12.36 17.89 -9.93
C SER A 119 13.26 19.13 -9.90
N GLU A 120 14.32 19.15 -10.72
CA GLU A 120 15.20 20.32 -10.83
C GLU A 120 14.47 21.56 -11.38
N THR A 121 13.35 21.37 -12.09
CA THR A 121 12.49 22.46 -12.56
C THR A 121 11.54 23.00 -11.48
N GLY A 122 11.56 22.43 -10.27
CA GLY A 122 10.70 22.83 -9.15
C GLY A 122 9.30 22.21 -9.16
N GLN A 123 8.96 21.38 -10.16
CA GLN A 123 7.71 20.62 -10.15
C GLN A 123 7.78 19.48 -9.14
N SER A 124 6.68 19.24 -8.43
CA SER A 124 6.56 18.15 -7.46
C SER A 124 5.46 17.17 -7.85
N PHE A 125 5.76 15.88 -7.74
CA PHE A 125 4.81 14.80 -8.02
C PHE A 125 4.84 13.78 -6.88
N SER A 126 3.70 13.15 -6.60
CA SER A 126 3.60 12.13 -5.57
C SER A 126 3.28 10.77 -6.17
N PHE A 127 3.82 9.73 -5.55
CA PHE A 127 3.52 8.34 -5.82
C PHE A 127 3.19 7.61 -4.51
N VAL A 128 2.52 6.48 -4.61
CA VAL A 128 2.40 5.53 -3.50
C VAL A 128 3.33 4.35 -3.73
N LEU A 129 4.16 4.04 -2.75
CA LEU A 129 4.90 2.80 -2.67
C LEU A 129 4.25 1.92 -1.62
N ASN A 130 3.45 0.95 -2.07
CA ASN A 130 2.87 -0.05 -1.19
C ASN A 130 3.90 -1.12 -0.91
N GLY A 131 4.19 -1.38 0.37
CA GLY A 131 5.12 -2.44 0.75
C GLY A 131 4.54 -3.43 1.74
N ALA A 132 4.85 -4.70 1.52
CA ALA A 132 4.41 -5.83 2.33
C ALA A 132 5.60 -6.51 3.01
N VAL A 133 5.42 -6.79 4.30
CA VAL A 133 6.40 -7.53 5.13
C VAL A 133 5.80 -8.78 5.78
N SER A 134 4.48 -8.82 5.96
CA SER A 134 3.77 -9.94 6.57
C SER A 134 3.51 -11.03 5.54
N ARG A 135 3.38 -12.30 5.96
CA ARG A 135 3.07 -13.40 5.01
C ARG A 135 1.80 -13.15 4.20
N PRO A 136 0.67 -12.70 4.81
CA PRO A 136 -0.53 -12.40 4.03
C PRO A 136 -0.30 -11.28 3.01
N GLY A 137 0.41 -10.20 3.40
CA GLY A 137 0.74 -9.12 2.48
C GLY A 137 1.64 -9.57 1.33
N LEU A 138 2.67 -10.36 1.62
CA LEU A 138 3.62 -10.88 0.62
C LEU A 138 2.94 -11.79 -0.41
N ALA A 139 1.91 -12.54 0.00
CA ALA A 139 1.12 -13.39 -0.88
C ALA A 139 0.19 -12.57 -1.78
N LEU A 140 -0.31 -11.43 -1.31
CA LEU A 140 -1.31 -10.61 -2.00
C LEU A 140 -0.69 -9.58 -2.96
N ILE A 141 0.40 -8.94 -2.56
CA ILE A 141 0.92 -7.72 -3.20
C ILE A 141 1.19 -7.86 -4.71
N GLN A 142 1.65 -9.03 -5.16
CA GLN A 142 1.90 -9.29 -6.58
C GLN A 142 0.60 -9.48 -7.36
N LYS A 143 -0.38 -10.20 -6.78
CA LYS A 143 -1.71 -10.40 -7.37
C LYS A 143 -2.38 -9.04 -7.53
N GLU A 144 -2.33 -8.21 -6.51
CA GLU A 144 -2.94 -6.90 -6.50
C GLU A 144 -2.34 -5.94 -7.54
N TYR A 145 -1.00 -5.88 -7.65
CA TYR A 145 -0.35 -5.13 -8.73
C TYR A 145 -0.86 -5.55 -10.11
N GLN A 146 -0.97 -6.86 -10.36
CA GLN A 146 -1.46 -7.40 -11.64
C GLN A 146 -2.93 -7.06 -11.89
N LEU A 147 -3.76 -7.13 -10.86
CA LEU A 147 -5.18 -6.78 -10.95
C LEU A 147 -5.35 -5.28 -11.25
N LEU A 148 -4.67 -4.40 -10.52
CA LEU A 148 -4.70 -2.96 -10.79
C LEU A 148 -4.22 -2.64 -12.22
N SER A 149 -3.11 -3.25 -12.66
CA SER A 149 -2.60 -3.07 -14.03
C SER A 149 -3.54 -3.59 -15.12
N ARG A 150 -4.30 -4.65 -14.84
CA ARG A 150 -5.32 -5.19 -15.76
C ARG A 150 -6.54 -4.28 -15.80
N LEU A 151 -7.09 -3.94 -14.64
CA LEU A 151 -8.35 -3.20 -14.52
C LEU A 151 -8.21 -1.78 -15.04
N GLU A 152 -7.09 -1.11 -14.80
CA GLU A 152 -6.83 0.25 -15.31
C GLU A 152 -7.06 0.39 -16.82
N LYS A 153 -6.83 -0.70 -17.59
CA LYS A 153 -6.99 -0.72 -19.05
C LYS A 153 -8.39 -1.13 -19.53
N GLN A 154 -9.28 -1.56 -18.63
CA GLN A 154 -10.60 -2.10 -18.99
C GLN A 154 -11.66 -1.02 -19.16
N VAL A 155 -11.50 0.12 -18.49
CA VAL A 155 -12.45 1.23 -18.52
C VAL A 155 -11.73 2.50 -18.97
N SER A 156 -12.43 3.37 -19.69
CA SER A 156 -11.85 4.64 -20.17
C SER A 156 -11.73 5.70 -19.07
N THR A 157 -12.41 5.51 -17.94
CA THR A 157 -12.39 6.43 -16.81
C THR A 157 -11.40 5.97 -15.74
N THR A 158 -10.57 6.87 -15.25
CA THR A 158 -9.51 6.55 -14.27
C THR A 158 -10.07 6.32 -12.87
N TYR A 159 -10.68 5.17 -12.59
CA TYR A 159 -11.16 4.83 -11.24
C TYR A 159 -10.12 4.16 -10.35
N THR A 160 -9.07 3.59 -10.96
CA THR A 160 -7.97 2.91 -10.28
C THR A 160 -6.64 3.61 -10.55
N PRO A 161 -5.65 3.49 -9.65
CA PRO A 161 -4.34 4.09 -9.87
C PRO A 161 -3.61 3.41 -11.03
N VAL A 162 -2.83 4.20 -11.77
CA VAL A 162 -1.79 3.64 -12.65
C VAL A 162 -0.71 2.98 -11.78
N VAL A 163 -0.24 1.80 -12.16
CA VAL A 163 0.85 1.09 -11.48
C VAL A 163 2.09 0.99 -12.36
N PHE A 164 3.25 1.30 -11.80
CA PHE A 164 4.49 1.51 -12.55
C PHE A 164 5.44 0.30 -12.49
N GLY A 165 5.37 -0.50 -11.43
CA GLY A 165 6.17 -1.72 -11.32
C GLY A 165 6.14 -2.33 -9.93
N THR A 166 6.70 -3.53 -9.82
CA THR A 166 6.73 -4.35 -8.59
C THR A 166 8.07 -5.05 -8.44
N GLY A 167 8.47 -5.38 -7.21
CA GLY A 167 9.67 -6.15 -6.96
C GLY A 167 9.89 -6.50 -5.50
N SER A 168 11.06 -7.05 -5.20
CA SER A 168 11.41 -7.52 -3.87
C SER A 168 12.80 -7.06 -3.45
N VAL A 169 12.94 -6.68 -2.18
CA VAL A 169 14.21 -6.38 -1.53
C VAL A 169 14.45 -7.41 -0.43
N THR A 170 15.62 -8.04 -0.44
CA THR A 170 16.03 -8.94 0.65
C THR A 170 16.86 -8.15 1.64
N LEU A 171 16.48 -8.22 2.91
CA LEU A 171 17.23 -7.62 4.01
C LEU A 171 18.26 -8.63 4.52
N GLU A 172 19.49 -8.17 4.70
CA GLU A 172 20.53 -8.96 5.34
C GLU A 172 20.22 -9.09 6.83
N ASN A 173 20.41 -10.29 7.38
CA ASN A 173 20.40 -10.43 8.83
C ASN A 173 21.70 -9.83 9.35
N GLN A 174 21.63 -8.93 10.33
CA GLN A 174 22.82 -8.59 11.11
C GLN A 174 23.25 -9.85 11.85
N ALA A 175 24.17 -10.62 11.24
CA ALA A 175 24.89 -11.64 11.97
C ALA A 175 25.62 -10.93 13.11
N ARG A 176 25.32 -11.31 14.36
CA ARG A 176 26.20 -10.95 15.47
C ARG A 176 27.56 -11.56 15.15
N SER A 177 28.48 -10.73 14.67
CA SER A 177 29.87 -11.11 14.54
C SER A 177 30.41 -11.48 15.92
N GLU A 178 30.97 -12.69 15.97
CA GLU A 178 32.04 -13.14 16.87
C GLU A 178 31.69 -13.35 18.36
N SER A 179 31.41 -14.62 18.71
CA SER A 179 32.38 -15.45 19.44
C SER A 179 31.73 -16.74 19.96
N SER A 180 32.29 -17.88 19.52
CA SER A 180 32.35 -19.21 20.19
C SER A 180 32.11 -20.33 19.18
N GLN A 181 33.20 -20.98 18.78
CA GLN A 181 33.30 -22.11 17.84
C GLN A 181 32.59 -23.42 18.29
N ALA A 182 31.60 -23.37 19.17
CA ALA A 182 30.95 -24.56 19.71
C ALA A 182 29.50 -24.80 19.20
N SER A 183 28.93 -23.89 18.42
CA SER A 183 27.49 -23.95 18.06
C SER A 183 27.23 -24.28 16.59
N GLN A 184 28.18 -24.90 15.89
CA GLN A 184 28.13 -25.01 14.42
C GLN A 184 27.25 -26.15 13.88
N ILE A 185 26.60 -26.95 14.74
CA ILE A 185 25.81 -28.12 14.32
C ILE A 185 24.28 -27.89 14.43
N GLN A 186 23.82 -26.72 14.90
CA GLN A 186 22.37 -26.44 15.04
C GLN A 186 21.88 -25.09 14.49
N ILE A 187 22.67 -24.41 13.64
CA ILE A 187 22.32 -23.06 13.11
C ILE A 187 21.74 -23.11 11.68
N ASN A 188 21.82 -24.23 10.96
CA ASN A 188 21.42 -24.31 9.55
C ASN A 188 19.92 -24.56 9.30
N GLN A 189 19.06 -24.48 10.31
CA GLN A 189 17.62 -24.60 10.11
C GLN A 189 16.92 -23.30 10.56
N ILE A 190 16.40 -22.57 9.57
CA ILE A 190 15.49 -21.41 9.66
C ILE A 190 16.18 -20.03 9.81
N HIS A 191 17.17 -19.70 8.98
CA HIS A 191 17.31 -18.30 8.56
C HIS A 191 16.26 -18.01 7.49
N ARG A 192 15.04 -17.63 7.91
CA ARG A 192 14.08 -17.05 6.97
C ARG A 192 14.70 -15.76 6.41
N LYS A 193 14.89 -15.70 5.10
CA LYS A 193 15.25 -14.45 4.42
C LYS A 193 14.16 -13.42 4.73
N ARG A 194 14.55 -12.32 5.37
CA ARG A 194 13.68 -11.17 5.62
C ARG A 194 13.52 -10.47 4.28
N GLN A 195 12.30 -10.42 3.76
CA GLN A 195 12.01 -9.85 2.44
C GLN A 195 10.90 -8.81 2.58
N VAL A 196 11.07 -7.71 1.86
CA VAL A 196 10.02 -6.74 1.60
C VAL A 196 9.65 -6.82 0.14
N ARG A 197 8.36 -6.84 -0.17
CA ARG A 197 7.85 -6.69 -1.54
C ARG A 197 7.23 -5.32 -1.68
N PHE A 198 7.38 -4.73 -2.85
CA PHE A 198 6.86 -3.40 -3.14
C PHE A 198 6.17 -3.38 -4.50
N PHE A 199 5.16 -2.52 -4.64
CA PHE A 199 4.79 -1.97 -5.94
C PHE A 199 4.62 -0.45 -5.86
N LEU A 200 4.97 0.22 -6.96
CA LEU A 200 4.83 1.67 -7.12
C LEU A 200 3.55 1.96 -7.92
N GLY A 201 2.76 2.92 -7.46
CA GLY A 201 1.55 3.38 -8.13
C GLY A 201 1.32 4.88 -7.98
N GLU A 202 0.29 5.35 -8.66
CA GLU A 202 -0.17 6.74 -8.63
C GLU A 202 -0.64 7.14 -7.23
N TRP A 203 -0.28 8.35 -6.80
CA TRP A 203 -0.86 8.98 -5.63
C TRP A 203 -1.97 9.94 -6.06
N PHE A 204 -3.17 9.75 -5.52
CA PHE A 204 -4.30 10.64 -5.77
C PHE A 204 -4.25 11.85 -4.84
N GLU A 205 -3.76 12.99 -5.35
CA GLU A 205 -3.66 14.22 -4.56
C GLU A 205 -5.03 14.75 -4.10
N GLY A 206 -5.11 15.17 -2.84
CA GLY A 206 -6.36 15.67 -2.24
C GLY A 206 -7.34 14.60 -1.77
N PHE A 207 -7.19 13.34 -2.23
CA PHE A 207 -8.04 12.24 -1.78
C PHE A 207 -7.68 11.76 -0.37
N LYS A 208 -8.68 11.21 0.32
CA LYS A 208 -8.63 10.81 1.73
C LYS A 208 -9.36 9.50 1.96
N GLU A 209 -8.86 8.72 2.91
CA GLU A 209 -9.59 7.56 3.41
C GLU A 209 -10.79 8.02 4.23
N PHE A 210 -11.83 7.19 4.21
CA PHE A 210 -13.04 7.41 4.98
C PHE A 210 -13.56 6.11 5.58
N HIS A 211 -14.18 6.23 6.74
CA HIS A 211 -14.72 5.09 7.48
C HIS A 211 -16.10 5.40 8.05
N ILE A 212 -16.95 4.38 8.10
CA ILE A 212 -18.19 4.46 8.85
C ILE A 212 -17.85 4.43 10.33
N THR A 213 -18.35 5.42 11.06
CA THR A 213 -18.25 5.52 12.51
C THR A 213 -19.64 5.67 13.10
N ARG A 214 -19.76 5.43 14.41
CA ARG A 214 -21.02 5.66 15.13
C ARG A 214 -20.76 6.70 16.21
N ASN A 215 -21.49 7.81 16.14
CA ASN A 215 -21.42 8.91 17.10
C ASN A 215 -22.80 9.12 17.73
N GLN A 216 -22.90 8.97 19.05
CA GLN A 216 -24.16 9.11 19.82
C GLN A 216 -25.35 8.32 19.24
N GLY A 217 -25.09 7.17 18.61
CA GLY A 217 -26.12 6.32 18.01
C GLY A 217 -26.40 6.60 16.53
N ASN A 218 -25.92 7.70 15.96
CA ASN A 218 -26.02 8.01 14.53
C ASN A 218 -24.81 7.46 13.77
N LEU A 219 -25.04 6.98 12.55
CA LEU A 219 -23.96 6.58 11.64
C LEU A 219 -23.44 7.83 10.92
N GLU A 220 -22.12 8.02 10.94
CA GLU A 220 -21.43 9.14 10.31
C GLU A 220 -20.24 8.62 9.50
N ILE A 221 -19.91 9.29 8.39
CA ILE A 221 -18.69 9.00 7.63
C ILE A 221 -17.58 9.92 8.11
N ALA A 222 -16.56 9.35 8.74
CA ALA A 222 -15.36 10.04 9.16
C ALA A 222 -14.33 10.01 8.02
N ILE A 223 -13.89 11.19 7.56
CA ILE A 223 -12.78 11.37 6.63
C ILE A 223 -11.52 11.63 7.43
N TRP A 224 -10.47 10.85 7.15
CA TRP A 224 -9.21 10.88 7.87
C TRP A 224 -8.16 11.64 7.07
N ALA A 225 -7.55 12.65 7.69
CA ALA A 225 -6.38 13.33 7.16
C ALA A 225 -5.09 12.65 7.63
N SER A 226 -4.01 12.74 6.83
CA SER A 226 -2.67 12.28 7.24
C SER A 226 -2.13 13.03 8.46
N SER A 227 -2.69 14.19 8.81
CA SER A 227 -2.40 14.93 10.06
C SER A 227 -3.02 14.29 11.31
N GLY A 228 -3.92 13.32 11.15
CA GLY A 228 -4.75 12.77 12.22
C GLY A 228 -6.07 13.51 12.43
N ASP A 229 -6.32 14.60 11.69
CA ASP A 229 -7.60 15.30 11.75
C ASP A 229 -8.73 14.45 11.18
N ILE A 230 -9.89 14.52 11.82
CA ILE A 230 -11.10 13.82 11.40
C ILE A 230 -12.19 14.85 11.11
N SER A 231 -12.78 14.76 9.92
CA SER A 231 -13.98 15.51 9.56
C SER A 231 -15.13 14.56 9.27
N TYR A 232 -16.36 14.97 9.60
CA TYR A 232 -17.54 14.12 9.45
C TYR A 232 -18.41 14.62 8.31
N LEU A 233 -18.91 13.69 7.50
CA LEU A 233 -19.91 13.96 6.48
C LEU A 233 -21.31 13.63 6.99
N SER A 234 -22.29 14.40 6.52
CA SER A 234 -23.71 14.06 6.66
C SER A 234 -24.05 12.80 5.88
N LEU A 235 -25.19 12.19 6.20
CA LEU A 235 -25.69 11.01 5.51
C LEU A 235 -25.92 11.27 4.01
N ASP A 236 -26.45 12.43 3.63
CA ASP A 236 -26.69 12.76 2.22
C ASP A 236 -25.40 12.77 1.40
N LYS A 237 -24.31 13.31 1.97
CA LYS A 237 -22.99 13.27 1.33
C LYS A 237 -22.40 11.87 1.30
N ALA A 238 -22.68 11.05 2.32
CA ALA A 238 -22.28 9.66 2.34
C ALA A 238 -22.94 8.88 1.19
N LEU A 239 -24.25 9.09 0.94
CA LEU A 239 -24.96 8.41 -0.14
C LEU A 239 -24.30 8.62 -1.50
N VAL A 240 -23.89 9.86 -1.81
CA VAL A 240 -23.16 10.19 -3.05
C VAL A 240 -21.86 9.37 -3.20
N ILE A 241 -21.16 9.12 -2.09
CA ILE A 241 -19.94 8.30 -2.08
C ILE A 241 -20.30 6.83 -2.39
N TYR A 242 -21.34 6.28 -1.76
CA TYR A 242 -21.75 4.88 -1.98
C TYR A 242 -22.34 4.63 -3.37
N GLU A 243 -23.04 5.61 -3.94
CA GLU A 243 -23.49 5.58 -5.32
C GLU A 243 -22.29 5.45 -6.29
N GLN A 244 -21.25 6.26 -6.07
CA GLN A 244 -20.03 6.16 -6.87
C GLN A 244 -19.27 4.85 -6.66
N ILE A 245 -19.20 4.33 -5.44
CA ILE A 245 -18.59 3.01 -5.19
C ILE A 245 -19.33 1.93 -5.98
N SER A 246 -20.66 1.94 -5.94
CA SER A 246 -21.50 1.00 -6.69
C SER A 246 -21.28 1.13 -8.19
N TYR A 247 -21.18 2.37 -8.68
CA TYR A 247 -20.86 2.67 -10.07
C TYR A 247 -19.49 2.13 -10.49
N ILE A 248 -18.45 2.37 -9.68
CA ILE A 248 -17.09 1.90 -9.94
C ILE A 248 -17.05 0.37 -10.00
N LEU A 249 -17.63 -0.31 -9.01
CA LEU A 249 -17.66 -1.77 -8.97
C LEU A 249 -18.38 -2.36 -10.18
N THR A 250 -19.51 -1.76 -10.58
CA THR A 250 -20.29 -2.18 -11.76
C THR A 250 -19.56 -1.89 -13.06
N SER A 251 -18.79 -0.80 -13.13
CA SER A 251 -17.98 -0.47 -14.32
C SER A 251 -16.90 -1.50 -14.61
N TYR A 252 -16.40 -2.17 -13.57
CA TYR A 252 -15.43 -3.25 -13.69
C TYR A 252 -16.06 -4.65 -13.77
N TYR A 253 -17.39 -4.77 -13.68
CA TYR A 253 -18.06 -6.06 -13.81
C TYR A 253 -17.99 -6.58 -15.24
N ASN A 254 -17.44 -7.78 -15.44
CA ASN A 254 -17.42 -8.39 -16.76
C ASN A 254 -18.70 -9.18 -16.99
N ILE A 255 -19.62 -8.60 -17.77
CA ILE A 255 -20.93 -9.21 -18.07
C ILE A 255 -20.86 -10.54 -18.81
N TYR A 256 -19.75 -10.83 -19.49
CA TYR A 256 -19.60 -12.05 -20.30
C TYR A 256 -19.01 -13.22 -19.49
N THR A 257 -18.15 -12.92 -18.50
CA THR A 257 -17.49 -13.95 -17.67
C THR A 257 -18.05 -14.02 -16.26
N GLY A 258 -18.77 -13.00 -15.80
CA GLY A 258 -19.22 -12.85 -14.42
C GLY A 258 -18.12 -12.46 -13.43
N GLU A 259 -16.91 -12.14 -13.91
CA GLU A 259 -15.82 -11.67 -13.06
C GLU A 259 -16.16 -10.31 -12.43
N GLN A 260 -15.93 -10.19 -11.12
CA GLN A 260 -16.16 -8.97 -10.36
C GLN A 260 -15.05 -8.72 -9.35
N ILE A 261 -14.91 -7.47 -8.92
CA ILE A 261 -14.02 -7.10 -7.82
C ILE A 261 -14.61 -7.62 -6.50
N PHE A 262 -13.96 -8.64 -5.94
CA PHE A 262 -14.32 -9.20 -4.63
C PHE A 262 -13.13 -9.98 -4.04
N PRO A 263 -12.90 -9.95 -2.72
CA PRO A 263 -13.60 -9.13 -1.73
C PRO A 263 -13.14 -7.68 -1.73
N TRP A 264 -14.06 -6.78 -1.40
CA TRP A 264 -13.78 -5.38 -1.13
C TRP A 264 -14.34 -5.00 0.25
N HIS A 265 -13.70 -4.06 0.94
CA HIS A 265 -14.01 -3.67 2.31
C HIS A 265 -13.78 -2.16 2.53
N HIS A 266 -14.83 -1.41 2.87
CA HIS A 266 -14.69 0.02 3.20
C HIS A 266 -13.75 0.26 4.38
N ALA A 267 -13.89 -0.52 5.45
CA ALA A 267 -13.07 -0.38 6.65
C ALA A 267 -11.58 -0.71 6.41
N ALA A 268 -11.25 -1.37 5.30
CA ALA A 268 -9.88 -1.71 4.96
C ALA A 268 -9.19 -0.64 4.09
N GLY A 269 -9.89 0.46 3.76
CA GLY A 269 -9.33 1.58 2.99
C GLY A 269 -9.27 1.31 1.49
N ASP A 270 -10.16 0.47 0.95
CA ASP A 270 -10.12 0.13 -0.48
C ASP A 270 -10.47 1.31 -1.38
N PHE A 271 -11.27 2.25 -0.85
CA PHE A 271 -11.73 3.43 -1.55
C PHE A 271 -11.26 4.69 -0.83
N ILE A 272 -11.05 5.74 -1.62
CA ILE A 272 -10.72 7.08 -1.14
C ILE A 272 -11.63 8.10 -1.82
N VAL A 273 -11.89 9.21 -1.12
CA VAL A 273 -12.75 10.30 -1.59
C VAL A 273 -11.99 11.61 -1.60
N ASN A 274 -12.23 12.47 -2.59
CA ASN A 274 -11.77 13.86 -2.52
C ASN A 274 -12.88 14.75 -1.92
N PRO A 275 -12.75 15.17 -0.64
CA PRO A 275 -13.80 15.93 0.02
C PRO A 275 -13.85 17.41 -0.37
N ARG A 276 -12.86 17.90 -1.14
CA ARG A 276 -12.76 19.29 -1.56
C ARG A 276 -13.38 19.56 -2.93
N GLU A 277 -13.59 18.50 -3.71
CA GLU A 277 -14.19 18.60 -5.02
C GLU A 277 -15.71 18.42 -4.97
N GLU A 278 -16.40 19.17 -5.82
CA GLU A 278 -17.84 19.00 -6.00
C GLU A 278 -18.15 17.58 -6.51
N GLY A 279 -19.23 16.99 -6.01
CA GLY A 279 -19.59 15.61 -6.32
C GLY A 279 -18.82 14.55 -5.54
N LEU A 280 -17.85 14.91 -4.68
CA LEU A 280 -17.11 13.98 -3.82
C LEU A 280 -16.53 12.78 -4.59
N PRO A 281 -15.67 13.01 -5.60
CA PRO A 281 -15.22 11.93 -6.46
C PRO A 281 -14.53 10.82 -5.65
N VAL A 282 -14.80 9.56 -6.04
CA VAL A 282 -14.26 8.36 -5.39
C VAL A 282 -13.29 7.64 -6.32
N LYS A 283 -12.21 7.08 -5.75
CA LYS A 283 -11.27 6.18 -6.42
C LYS A 283 -11.17 4.86 -5.67
N LEU A 284 -10.93 3.78 -6.41
CA LEU A 284 -10.61 2.45 -5.90
C LEU A 284 -9.09 2.28 -5.93
N ILE A 285 -8.47 2.11 -4.77
CA ILE A 285 -7.00 2.02 -4.65
C ILE A 285 -6.50 0.64 -4.25
N THR A 286 -7.40 -0.29 -3.93
CA THR A 286 -7.04 -1.66 -3.52
C THR A 286 -7.91 -2.67 -4.23
N VAL A 287 -7.31 -3.72 -4.81
CA VAL A 287 -8.05 -4.81 -5.47
C VAL A 287 -7.46 -6.15 -5.06
N ARG A 288 -8.16 -6.86 -4.18
CA ARG A 288 -7.68 -8.14 -3.61
C ARG A 288 -8.03 -9.36 -4.46
N GLY A 289 -9.09 -9.25 -5.25
CA GLY A 289 -9.57 -10.32 -6.10
C GLY A 289 -10.44 -9.79 -7.22
N TYR A 290 -10.45 -10.55 -8.31
CA TYR A 290 -11.27 -10.34 -9.49
C TYR A 290 -11.65 -11.70 -10.02
N GLU A 291 -12.80 -12.21 -9.57
CA GLU A 291 -13.18 -13.62 -9.69
C GLU A 291 -14.67 -13.72 -10.02
N ILE A 292 -15.07 -14.85 -10.61
CA ILE A 292 -16.45 -15.09 -11.02
C ILE A 292 -17.32 -15.24 -9.77
N LEU A 293 -18.44 -14.50 -9.70
CA LEU A 293 -19.36 -14.59 -8.55
C LEU A 293 -20.16 -15.89 -8.52
N MET A 294 -20.51 -16.42 -9.69
CA MET A 294 -21.29 -17.66 -9.85
C MET A 294 -20.77 -18.44 -11.06
N GLU A 295 -20.35 -19.69 -10.86
CA GLU A 295 -20.15 -20.63 -11.96
C GLU A 295 -21.52 -20.99 -12.54
N PHE A 296 -21.73 -20.70 -13.83
CA PHE A 296 -22.86 -21.25 -14.56
C PHE A 296 -22.44 -22.63 -15.05
N ASP A 297 -23.12 -23.69 -14.61
CA ASP A 297 -22.88 -25.05 -15.12
C ASP A 297 -23.00 -25.03 -16.65
N SER A 298 -21.94 -25.48 -17.32
CA SER A 298 -21.84 -25.48 -18.78
C SER A 298 -22.74 -26.52 -19.47
N ASP A 299 -23.59 -27.22 -18.72
CA ASP A 299 -24.33 -28.39 -19.20
C ASP A 299 -25.75 -28.11 -19.70
N ASP A 300 -26.18 -26.84 -19.77
CA ASP A 300 -27.46 -26.50 -20.41
C ASP A 300 -27.26 -25.81 -21.77
N SER A 301 -27.20 -26.66 -22.79
CA SER A 301 -27.24 -26.27 -24.18
C SER A 301 -28.50 -25.45 -24.52
N ARG A 302 -28.35 -24.12 -24.54
CA ARG A 302 -28.99 -23.07 -25.39
C ARG A 302 -29.38 -21.84 -24.55
N PRO A 303 -28.89 -20.64 -24.88
CA PRO A 303 -29.33 -19.42 -24.22
C PRO A 303 -30.76 -19.09 -24.66
N GLY A 304 -31.74 -19.22 -23.76
CA GLY A 304 -33.10 -18.79 -24.06
C GLY A 304 -34.21 -19.12 -23.05
N VAL A 305 -34.02 -20.01 -22.07
CA VAL A 305 -35.14 -20.46 -21.23
C VAL A 305 -34.75 -20.64 -19.76
N VAL A 306 -34.12 -19.66 -19.13
CA VAL A 306 -34.27 -19.50 -17.66
C VAL A 306 -34.24 -18.01 -17.36
N ILE A 307 -35.36 -17.33 -17.62
CA ILE A 307 -35.68 -16.12 -16.87
C ILE A 307 -35.98 -16.63 -15.46
N LEU A 308 -35.08 -16.40 -14.51
CA LEU A 308 -35.43 -16.53 -13.09
C LEU A 308 -36.64 -15.62 -12.88
N GLN A 309 -37.79 -16.22 -12.54
CA GLN A 309 -38.97 -15.46 -12.13
C GLN A 309 -38.57 -14.60 -10.95
N SER A 310 -38.58 -13.29 -11.18
CA SER A 310 -38.39 -12.24 -10.20
C SER A 310 -39.26 -12.50 -8.97
N LEU A 311 -38.65 -12.52 -7.79
CA LEU A 311 -39.31 -12.23 -6.52
C LEU A 311 -39.45 -10.72 -6.36
#